data_AF-A0A7Y0R2P6-F1
#
_entry.id   AF-A0A7Y0R2P6-F1
#
_cell.length_a   1.000
_cell.length_b   1.000
_cell.length_c   1.000
_cell.angle_alpha   90.00
_cell.angle_beta   90.00
_cell.angle_gamma   90.00
#
_symmetry.space_group_name_H-M   'P 1'
#
loop_
_entity.id
_entity.type
_entity.pdbx_description
1 polymer ?
#
loop_
_entity_poly.entity_id
_entity_poly.type
_entity_poly.pdbx_seq_one_letter_code
_entity_poly.pdbx_strand_id
1 'polypeptide(L)'
;KEKFMASMHHGKPEQTEKQYAAQVTWDETMAESIVKYLDQNPNAQVVHVAGKFHTEAGLGTAASILQRNPKLKVVVVNPTSEISTNSPDYQLEVLEPPVRFVQDANRMAAYKHLSTRNDDLQCK
;
A
#
# COMPACT_ATOMS: atom_id res chain seq x y z
N LYS A 1 -14.27 5.39 2.14
CA LYS A 1 -14.96 4.82 3.33
C LYS A 1 -15.65 3.48 3.04
N GLU A 2 -16.64 3.42 2.14
CA GLU A 2 -17.43 2.21 1.87
C GLU A 2 -16.58 0.97 1.55
N LYS A 3 -15.61 1.10 0.62
CA LYS A 3 -14.67 0.03 0.26
C LYS A 3 -13.90 -0.54 1.46
N PHE A 4 -13.44 0.33 2.37
CA PHE A 4 -12.74 -0.09 3.59
C PHE A 4 -13.67 -0.83 4.56
N MET A 5 -14.88 -0.31 4.76
CA MET A 5 -15.87 -0.94 5.64
C MET A 5 -16.29 -2.32 5.11
N ALA A 6 -16.41 -2.47 3.79
CA ALA A 6 -16.74 -3.74 3.16
C ALA A 6 -15.64 -4.80 3.35
N SER A 7 -14.37 -4.41 3.48
CA SER A 7 -13.25 -5.35 3.71
C SER A 7 -13.06 -5.77 5.17
N MET A 8 -13.75 -5.13 6.12
CA MET A 8 -13.58 -5.38 7.54
C MET A 8 -14.68 -6.31 8.05
N HIS A 9 -14.39 -7.62 8.14
CA HIS A 9 -15.34 -8.64 8.57
C HIS A 9 -15.25 -9.00 10.07
N HIS A 10 -14.35 -8.37 10.82
CA HIS A 10 -14.10 -8.66 12.24
C HIS A 10 -13.93 -7.38 13.06
N GLY A 11 -14.58 -7.33 14.23
CA GLY A 11 -14.50 -6.21 15.18
C GLY A 11 -15.83 -5.53 15.47
N LYS A 12 -15.87 -4.68 16.50
CA LYS A 12 -17.04 -3.82 16.78
C LYS A 12 -17.06 -2.66 15.77
N PRO A 13 -18.23 -2.18 15.31
CA PRO A 13 -18.31 -1.07 14.35
C PRO A 13 -17.50 0.17 14.76
N GLU A 14 -17.49 0.51 16.05
CA GLU A 14 -16.71 1.63 16.58
C GLU A 14 -15.18 1.44 16.39
N GLN A 15 -14.69 0.21 16.52
CA GLN A 15 -13.29 -0.11 16.29
C GLN A 15 -12.93 0.07 14.81
N THR A 16 -13.81 -0.39 13.91
CA THR A 16 -13.61 -0.26 12.46
C THR A 16 -13.58 1.21 12.03
N GLU A 17 -14.43 2.06 12.61
CA GLU A 17 -14.40 3.51 12.37
C GLU A 17 -13.09 4.15 12.84
N LYS A 18 -12.58 3.77 14.01
CA LYS A 18 -11.28 4.25 14.51
C LYS A 18 -10.12 3.79 13.62
N GLN A 19 -10.16 2.54 13.14
CA GLN A 19 -9.16 2.02 12.22
C GLN A 19 -9.20 2.74 10.87
N TYR A 20 -10.39 3.04 10.36
CA TYR A 20 -10.55 3.85 9.14
C TYR A 20 -9.96 5.25 9.34
N ALA A 21 -10.26 5.92 10.46
CA ALA A 21 -9.72 7.24 10.76
C ALA A 21 -8.19 7.22 10.86
N ALA A 22 -7.61 6.18 11.48
CA ALA A 22 -6.17 5.98 11.50
C ALA A 22 -5.59 5.79 10.09
N GLN A 23 -6.22 4.97 9.25
CA GLN A 23 -5.79 4.76 7.86
C GLN A 23 -5.79 6.06 7.06
N VAL A 24 -6.86 6.86 7.16
CA VAL A 24 -6.96 8.17 6.51
C VAL A 24 -5.87 9.12 7.02
N THR A 25 -5.58 9.11 8.32
CA THR A 25 -4.51 9.94 8.89
C THR A 25 -3.14 9.57 8.31
N TRP A 26 -2.88 8.28 8.09
CA TRP A 26 -1.66 7.82 7.44
C TRP A 26 -1.62 8.23 5.96
N ASP A 27 -2.70 8.05 5.22
CA ASP A 27 -2.79 8.49 3.81
C ASP A 27 -2.50 9.99 3.66
N GLU A 28 -3.06 10.82 4.53
CA GLU A 28 -2.86 12.27 4.54
C GLU A 28 -1.40 12.66 4.83
N THR A 29 -0.76 12.00 5.79
CA THR A 29 0.63 12.32 6.19
C THR A 29 1.66 11.80 5.18
N MET A 30 1.40 10.64 4.56
CA MET A 30 2.18 10.17 3.41
C MET A 30 2.09 11.14 2.24
N ALA A 31 0.88 11.57 1.88
CA ALA A 31 0.66 12.54 0.81
C ALA A 31 1.30 13.90 1.09
N GLU A 32 1.15 14.43 2.32
CA GLU A 32 1.78 15.69 2.74
C GLU A 32 3.30 15.65 2.53
N SER A 33 3.94 14.57 2.98
CA SER A 33 5.39 14.40 2.88
C SER A 33 5.86 14.37 1.42
N ILE A 34 5.13 13.64 0.56
CA ILE A 34 5.43 13.53 -0.88
C ILE A 34 5.30 14.89 -1.58
N VAL A 35 4.18 15.58 -1.38
CA VAL A 35 3.91 16.87 -2.03
C VAL A 35 4.94 17.91 -1.59
N LYS A 36 5.23 18.00 -0.28
CA LYS A 36 6.24 18.91 0.25
C LYS A 36 7.63 18.66 -0.33
N TYR A 37 8.00 17.39 -0.52
CA TYR A 37 9.28 17.05 -1.14
C TYR A 37 9.34 17.49 -2.61
N LEU A 38 8.28 17.24 -3.38
CA LEU A 38 8.21 17.61 -4.80
C LEU A 38 8.16 19.12 -5.02
N ASP A 39 7.51 19.88 -4.12
CA ASP A 39 7.52 21.34 -4.17
C ASP A 39 8.94 21.92 -4.00
N GLN A 40 9.77 21.28 -3.20
CA GLN A 40 11.17 21.65 -2.99
C GLN A 40 12.10 21.11 -4.09
N ASN A 41 11.67 20.08 -4.81
CA ASN A 41 12.47 19.36 -5.80
C ASN A 41 11.65 19.16 -7.10
N PRO A 42 11.38 20.23 -7.88
CA PRO A 42 10.41 20.20 -8.99
C PRO A 42 10.78 19.24 -10.14
N ASN A 43 12.05 18.84 -10.24
CA ASN A 43 12.54 17.90 -11.25
C ASN A 43 12.70 16.46 -10.72
N ALA A 44 12.36 16.22 -9.45
CA ALA A 44 12.45 14.88 -8.86
C ALA A 44 11.20 14.06 -9.16
N GLN A 45 11.35 12.75 -9.09
CA GLN A 45 10.25 11.79 -9.09
C GLN A 45 10.28 11.01 -7.78
N VAL A 46 9.11 10.67 -7.27
CA VAL A 46 8.96 9.89 -6.03
C VAL A 46 8.33 8.55 -6.37
N VAL A 47 8.98 7.47 -5.93
CA VAL A 47 8.40 6.13 -5.87
C VAL A 47 8.06 5.84 -4.43
N HIS A 48 6.78 5.64 -4.15
CA HIS A 48 6.28 5.33 -2.82
C HIS A 48 5.73 3.90 -2.79
N VAL A 49 6.27 3.07 -1.90
CA VAL A 49 5.84 1.68 -1.73
C VAL A 49 5.03 1.60 -0.44
N ALA A 50 3.74 1.27 -0.57
CA ALA A 50 2.82 1.16 0.55
C ALA A 50 1.94 -0.09 0.39
N GLY A 51 1.26 -0.47 1.48
CA GLY A 51 0.28 -1.54 1.45
C GLY A 51 -0.89 -1.20 0.52
N LYS A 52 -1.43 -2.21 -0.16
CA LYS A 52 -2.49 -2.07 -1.19
C LYS A 52 -3.69 -1.21 -0.76
N PHE A 53 -4.10 -1.28 0.51
CA PHE A 53 -5.23 -0.49 1.03
C PHE A 53 -5.00 1.03 1.02
N HIS A 54 -3.74 1.48 0.93
CA HIS A 54 -3.37 2.89 0.88
C HIS A 54 -3.32 3.46 -0.55
N THR A 55 -3.37 2.61 -1.59
CA THR A 55 -3.07 3.04 -2.97
C THR A 55 -4.06 2.56 -4.03
N GLU A 56 -4.74 1.43 -3.84
CA GLU A 56 -5.55 0.81 -4.89
C GLU A 56 -6.69 1.71 -5.41
N ALA A 57 -6.91 1.66 -6.72
CA ALA A 57 -7.91 2.40 -7.47
C ALA A 57 -7.77 3.93 -7.37
N GLY A 58 -6.54 4.41 -7.15
CA GLY A 58 -6.26 5.84 -6.95
C GLY A 58 -6.88 6.43 -5.67
N LEU A 59 -7.35 5.58 -4.74
CA LEU A 59 -7.86 6.00 -3.44
C LEU A 59 -6.73 6.17 -2.41
N GLY A 60 -7.08 6.61 -1.21
CA GLY A 60 -6.11 6.79 -0.12
C GLY A 60 -5.06 7.84 -0.45
N THR A 61 -3.79 7.44 -0.40
CA THR A 61 -2.65 8.34 -0.58
C THR A 61 -2.69 9.09 -1.92
N ALA A 62 -3.06 8.42 -3.02
CA ALA A 62 -3.12 9.06 -4.34
C ALA A 62 -4.18 10.17 -4.41
N ALA A 63 -5.35 9.95 -3.81
CA ALA A 63 -6.40 10.96 -3.72
C ALA A 63 -5.95 12.15 -2.87
N SER A 64 -5.31 11.90 -1.72
CA SER A 64 -4.77 12.95 -0.84
C SER A 64 -3.65 13.76 -1.52
N ILE A 65 -2.79 13.14 -2.35
CA ILE A 65 -1.79 13.86 -3.17
C ILE A 65 -2.48 14.82 -4.12
N LEU A 66 -3.45 14.34 -4.90
CA LEU A 66 -4.14 15.14 -5.92
C LEU A 66 -5.02 16.24 -5.31
N GLN A 67 -5.56 16.03 -4.10
CA GLN A 67 -6.27 17.08 -3.36
C GLN A 67 -5.34 18.23 -2.98
N ARG A 68 -4.09 17.93 -2.59
CA ARG A 68 -3.09 18.93 -2.19
C ARG A 68 -2.45 19.63 -3.41
N ASN A 69 -2.17 18.87 -4.46
CA ASN A 69 -1.60 19.41 -5.69
C ASN A 69 -2.21 18.72 -6.93
N PRO A 70 -3.29 19.29 -7.51
CA PRO A 70 -3.97 18.74 -8.67
C PRO A 70 -3.13 18.68 -9.96
N LYS A 71 -1.96 19.33 -9.98
CA LYS A 71 -1.07 19.35 -11.15
C LYS A 71 -0.13 18.15 -11.21
N LEU A 72 0.04 17.43 -10.10
CA LEU A 72 0.89 16.24 -10.06
C LEU A 72 0.25 15.09 -10.85
N LYS A 73 1.10 14.27 -11.46
CA LYS A 73 0.70 13.04 -12.14
C LYS A 73 1.03 11.88 -11.24
N VAL A 74 0.02 11.10 -10.88
CA VAL A 74 0.16 9.94 -10.00
C VAL A 74 -0.24 8.70 -10.80
N VAL A 75 0.60 7.66 -10.74
CA VAL A 75 0.31 6.34 -11.31
C VAL A 75 0.41 5.33 -10.17
N VAL A 76 -0.63 4.51 -10.01
CA VAL A 76 -0.65 3.40 -9.06
C VAL A 76 -0.22 2.14 -9.80
N VAL A 77 0.79 1.46 -9.28
CA VAL A 77 1.27 0.18 -9.79
C VAL A 77 0.90 -0.92 -8.80
N ASN A 78 0.03 -1.83 -9.21
CA ASN A 78 -0.47 -2.91 -8.36
C ASN A 78 -0.07 -4.30 -8.90
N PRO A 79 0.67 -5.10 -8.11
CA PRO A 79 0.93 -6.49 -8.45
C PRO A 79 -0.36 -7.32 -8.43
N THR A 80 -0.55 -8.16 -9.44
CA THR A 80 -1.70 -9.09 -9.56
C THR A 80 -1.26 -10.39 -10.21
N SER A 81 -1.90 -11.51 -9.85
CA SER A 81 -1.69 -12.79 -10.53
C SER A 81 -2.45 -12.90 -11.86
N GLU A 82 -3.48 -12.08 -12.03
CA GLU A 82 -4.29 -12.04 -13.25
C GLU A 82 -4.55 -10.59 -13.68
N ILE A 83 -4.28 -10.30 -14.95
CA ILE A 83 -4.53 -8.99 -15.56
C ILE A 83 -6.02 -8.86 -15.92
N SER A 84 -6.60 -7.71 -15.62
CA SER A 84 -7.99 -7.37 -15.96
C SER A 84 -8.02 -6.11 -16.81
N THR A 85 -8.87 -6.09 -17.83
CA THR A 85 -9.04 -4.92 -18.70
C THR A 85 -9.77 -3.75 -18.03
N ASN A 86 -10.39 -3.99 -16.87
CA ASN A 86 -11.22 -3.00 -16.16
C ASN A 86 -10.53 -2.40 -14.92
N SER A 87 -9.21 -2.52 -14.80
CA SER A 87 -8.45 -1.89 -13.72
C SER A 87 -8.14 -0.41 -14.02
N PRO A 88 -8.40 0.52 -13.10
CA PRO A 88 -7.92 1.90 -13.22
C PRO A 88 -6.41 2.02 -12.92
N ASP A 89 -5.83 1.03 -12.25
CA ASP A 89 -4.42 1.01 -11.85
C ASP A 89 -3.57 0.31 -12.92
N TYR A 90 -2.29 0.66 -13.01
CA TYR A 90 -1.33 -0.08 -13.79
C TYR A 90 -1.05 -1.43 -13.11
N GLN A 91 -1.30 -2.52 -13.83
CA GLN A 91 -1.17 -3.86 -13.28
C GLN A 91 0.18 -4.47 -13.64
N LEU A 92 0.87 -5.02 -12.64
CA LEU A 92 2.08 -5.79 -12.81
C LEU A 92 1.75 -7.27 -12.60
N GLU A 93 1.85 -8.07 -13.67
CA GLU A 93 1.64 -9.52 -13.57
C GLU A 93 2.77 -10.17 -12.75
N VAL A 94 2.42 -10.87 -11.69
CA VAL A 94 3.35 -11.58 -10.80
C VAL A 94 2.85 -12.99 -10.52
N LEU A 95 3.76 -13.89 -10.19
CA LEU A 95 3.39 -15.24 -9.78
C LEU A 95 2.56 -15.20 -8.49
N GLU A 96 1.59 -16.11 -8.38
CA GLU A 96 0.87 -16.32 -7.13
C GLU A 96 1.83 -16.68 -5.98
N PRO A 97 1.46 -16.34 -4.73
CA PRO A 97 2.18 -16.85 -3.57
C PRO A 97 2.33 -18.37 -3.66
N PRO A 98 3.55 -18.91 -3.47
CA PRO A 98 3.76 -20.35 -3.59
C PRO A 98 2.81 -21.11 -2.65
N VAL A 99 2.33 -22.29 -3.05
CA VAL A 99 1.34 -23.10 -2.28
C VAL A 99 1.76 -23.29 -0.81
N ARG A 100 3.06 -23.39 -0.54
CA ARG A 100 3.60 -23.46 0.82
C ARG A 100 3.30 -22.22 1.68
N PHE A 101 3.02 -21.04 1.13
CA PHE A 101 2.62 -19.85 1.89
C PHE A 101 1.10 -19.67 1.98
N VAL A 102 0.33 -20.48 1.23
CA VAL A 102 -1.13 -20.49 1.29
C VAL A 102 -1.60 -21.18 2.58
N GLN A 103 -0.93 -22.26 3.01
CA GLN A 103 -1.21 -22.90 4.30
C GLN A 103 -0.67 -22.07 5.47
N ASP A 104 -1.55 -21.71 6.40
CA ASP A 104 -1.21 -20.87 7.58
C ASP A 104 -0.01 -21.38 8.38
N ALA A 105 0.07 -22.69 8.62
CA ALA A 105 1.16 -23.30 9.38
C ALA A 105 2.53 -23.08 8.70
N ASN A 106 2.58 -23.26 7.37
CA ASN A 106 3.80 -23.10 6.59
C ASN A 106 4.16 -21.60 6.41
N ARG A 107 3.15 -20.72 6.29
CA ARG A 107 3.35 -19.27 6.28
C ARG A 107 3.97 -18.77 7.59
N MET A 108 3.41 -19.19 8.73
CA MET A 108 3.93 -18.85 10.05
C MET A 108 5.35 -19.39 10.26
N ALA A 109 5.62 -20.63 9.85
CA ALA A 109 6.95 -21.20 9.92
C ALA A 109 7.97 -20.38 9.10
N ALA A 110 7.61 -20.02 7.86
CA ALA A 110 8.47 -19.20 7.01
C ALA A 110 8.71 -17.78 7.58
N TYR A 111 7.68 -17.13 8.14
CA TYR A 111 7.84 -15.83 8.79
C TYR A 111 8.75 -15.89 10.02
N LYS A 112 8.67 -16.96 10.81
CA LYS A 112 9.59 -17.20 11.94
C LYS A 112 11.05 -17.31 11.49
N HIS A 113 11.29 -17.87 10.29
CA HIS A 113 12.63 -17.92 9.70
C HIS A 113 13.08 -16.59 9.05
N LEU A 114 12.14 -15.74 8.63
CA LEU A 114 12.45 -14.42 8.06
C LEU A 114 12.73 -13.36 9.12
N SER A 115 12.23 -13.53 10.36
CA SER A 115 12.45 -12.59 11.46
C SER A 115 13.86 -12.63 12.04
N THR A 116 14.68 -13.63 11.70
CA THR A 116 16.08 -13.69 12.12
C THR A 116 16.92 -12.82 11.20
N ARG A 117 17.45 -11.71 11.72
CA ARG A 117 18.38 -10.86 11.00
C ARG A 117 19.71 -11.59 10.87
N ASN A 118 20.38 -11.44 9.73
CA ASN A 118 21.73 -11.96 9.56
C ASN A 118 22.68 -11.07 10.37
N ASP A 119 23.34 -11.65 11.38
CA ASP A 119 24.26 -10.94 12.28
C ASP A 119 25.64 -10.72 11.64
N ASP A 120 25.96 -11.47 10.58
CA ASP A 120 27.25 -11.42 9.88
C ASP A 120 27.21 -10.52 8.62
N LEU A 121 26.07 -9.90 8.30
CA LEU A 121 25.91 -9.12 7.08
C LEU A 121 26.56 -7.74 7.22
N GLN A 122 27.78 -7.61 6.72
CA GLN A 122 28.50 -6.33 6.59
C GLN A 122 28.01 -5.61 5.32
N CYS A 123 27.11 -4.63 5.46
CA CYS A 123 26.76 -3.74 4.36
C CYS A 123 27.97 -2.84 4.02
N LYS A 124 28.42 -2.86 2.77
CA LYS A 124 29.44 -1.94 2.25
C LYS A 124 28.80 -0.65 1.74
#